data_AF-A0A814S834-F1
#
_entry.id   AF-A0A814S834-F1
#
_cell.length_a   1.000
_cell.length_b   1.000
_cell.length_c   1.000
_cell.angle_alpha   90.00
_cell.angle_beta   90.00
_cell.angle_gamma   90.00
#
_symmetry.space_group_name_H-M   'P 1'
#
loop_
_entity.id
_entity.type
_entity.pdbx_description
1 polymer ?
#
loop_
_entity_poly.entity_id
_entity_poly.type
_entity_poly.pdbx_seq_one_letter_code
_entity_poly.pdbx_strand_id
1 'polypeptide(L)'
;MQLIYMAIVLYAPALALSQTTGLNIWVSVVSIGVICTFYSSVGGLKAVIWTDVLQSVVMLGGLLPAIIQGLILVGGFKRVFTIADKGGRIEFDNVSFDPRTRHTIWGVVIGSTFNALADYGRSRW
;
A
#
# COMPACT_ATOMS: atom_id res chain seq x y z
N MET A 1 -14.59 15.63 3.53
CA MET A 1 -14.11 14.22 3.58
C MET A 1 -12.60 14.07 3.41
N GLN A 2 -11.96 14.80 2.49
CA GLN A 2 -10.53 14.63 2.14
C GLN A 2 -9.56 14.85 3.31
N LEU A 3 -9.82 15.82 4.20
CA LEU A 3 -9.01 16.04 5.41
C LEU A 3 -9.02 14.85 6.38
N ILE A 4 -10.18 14.22 6.59
CA ILE A 4 -10.33 13.04 7.46
C ILE A 4 -9.58 11.85 6.86
N TYR A 5 -9.65 11.68 5.54
CA TYR A 5 -8.91 10.64 4.83
C TYR A 5 -7.39 10.80 5.00
N MET A 6 -6.86 12.02 4.79
CA MET A 6 -5.44 12.29 4.99
C MET A 6 -4.99 12.06 6.44
N ALA A 7 -5.83 12.39 7.43
CA ALA A 7 -5.55 12.10 8.83
C ALA A 7 -5.44 10.60 9.13
N ILE A 8 -6.32 9.78 8.53
CA ILE A 8 -6.28 8.31 8.65
C ILE A 8 -5.01 7.76 7.97
N VAL A 9 -4.65 8.29 6.79
CA VAL A 9 -3.44 7.87 6.08
C VAL A 9 -2.17 8.21 6.86
N LEU A 10 -2.12 9.39 7.51
CA LEU A 10 -1.00 9.81 8.36
C LEU A 10 -0.85 8.92 9.62
N TYR A 11 -1.93 8.30 10.08
CA TYR A 11 -1.89 7.41 11.24
C TYR A 11 -1.06 6.14 10.99
N ALA A 12 -1.07 5.60 9.76
CA ALA A 12 -0.31 4.39 9.42
C ALA A 12 1.22 4.51 9.66
N PRO A 13 1.93 5.54 9.14
CA PRO A 13 3.34 5.74 9.45
C PRO A 13 3.60 6.13 10.90
N ALA A 14 2.66 6.83 11.56
CA ALA A 14 2.78 7.16 12.99
C ALA A 14 2.71 5.92 13.89
N LEU A 15 1.82 4.98 13.57
CA LEU A 15 1.73 3.69 14.23
C LEU A 15 3.02 2.88 14.02
N ALA A 16 3.54 2.84 12.79
CA ALA A 16 4.80 2.17 12.49
C ALA A 16 5.97 2.76 13.29
N LEU A 17 6.06 4.10 13.39
CA LEU A 17 7.10 4.78 14.17
C LEU A 17 6.96 4.53 15.68
N SER A 18 5.73 4.47 16.19
CA SER A 18 5.45 4.13 17.59
C SER A 18 5.87 2.69 17.90
N GLN A 19 5.63 1.75 16.99
CA GLN A 19 6.04 0.35 17.15
C GLN A 19 7.56 0.14 17.13
N THR A 20 8.30 0.90 16.31
CA THR A 20 9.77 0.78 16.22
C THR A 20 10.50 1.52 17.33
N THR A 21 9.96 2.64 17.82
CA THR A 21 10.61 3.46 18.85
C THR A 21 10.10 3.17 20.27
N GLY A 22 8.96 2.48 20.40
CA GLY A 22 8.30 2.21 21.70
C GLY A 22 7.67 3.45 22.35
N LEU A 23 7.57 4.57 21.62
CA LEU A 23 7.01 5.84 22.10
C LEU A 23 5.48 5.85 22.02
N ASN A 24 4.86 6.68 22.86
CA ASN A 24 3.42 6.93 22.81
C ASN A 24 3.00 7.48 21.44
N ILE A 25 1.94 6.92 20.86
CA ILE A 25 1.46 7.22 19.51
C ILE A 25 1.17 8.70 19.30
N TRP A 26 0.73 9.42 20.34
CA TRP A 26 0.49 10.86 20.27
C TRP A 26 1.77 11.65 19.96
N VAL A 27 2.91 11.24 20.53
CA VAL A 27 4.21 11.88 20.29
C VAL A 27 4.69 11.58 18.88
N SER A 28 4.47 10.36 18.39
CA SER A 28 4.81 9.94 17.02
C SER A 28 3.99 10.68 15.95
N VAL A 29 2.69 10.89 16.18
CA VAL A 29 1.84 11.64 15.24
C VAL A 29 2.30 13.10 15.14
N VAL A 30 2.56 13.75 16.29
CA VAL A 30 2.99 15.15 16.31
C VAL A 30 4.37 15.31 15.67
N SER A 31 5.32 14.41 15.95
CA SER A 31 6.67 14.51 15.36
C SER A 31 6.65 14.36 13.83
N ILE A 32 5.91 13.39 13.29
CA ILE A 32 5.76 13.20 11.84
C ILE A 32 5.08 14.40 11.20
N GLY A 33 4.02 14.94 11.82
CA GLY A 33 3.33 16.14 11.34
C GLY A 33 4.27 17.34 11.24
N VAL A 34 5.05 17.60 12.30
CA VAL A 34 6.01 18.72 12.33
C VAL A 34 7.09 18.56 11.26
N ILE A 35 7.69 17.37 11.13
CA ILE A 35 8.70 17.10 10.11
C ILE A 35 8.09 17.33 8.72
N CYS A 36 6.89 16.79 8.48
CA CYS A 36 6.17 16.89 7.22
C CYS A 36 5.90 18.34 6.81
N THR A 37 5.37 19.15 7.73
CA THR A 37 5.15 20.58 7.51
C THR A 37 6.47 21.31 7.25
N PHE A 38 7.50 21.06 8.07
CA PHE A 38 8.77 21.76 7.96
C PHE A 38 9.46 21.52 6.61
N TYR A 39 9.60 20.27 6.16
CA TYR A 39 10.26 19.98 4.89
C TYR A 39 9.41 20.45 3.69
N SER A 40 8.09 20.40 3.79
CA SER A 40 7.18 20.87 2.73
C SER A 40 7.24 22.39 2.59
N SER A 41 7.31 23.13 3.71
CA SER A 41 7.40 24.59 3.71
C SER A 41 8.75 25.10 3.18
N VAL A 42 9.86 24.44 3.51
CA VAL A 42 11.20 24.88 3.10
C VAL A 42 11.51 24.53 1.65
N GLY A 43 11.07 23.35 1.18
CA GLY A 43 11.50 22.81 -0.10
C GLY A 43 10.50 22.94 -1.25
N GLY A 44 9.26 23.36 -0.98
CA GLY A 44 8.19 23.47 -1.97
C GLY A 44 7.90 22.15 -2.71
N LEU A 45 7.33 22.23 -3.92
CA LEU A 45 6.95 21.05 -4.70
C LEU A 45 8.14 20.13 -5.02
N LYS A 46 9.34 20.69 -5.19
CA LYS A 46 10.56 19.92 -5.51
C LYS A 46 10.95 18.97 -4.38
N ALA A 47 10.86 19.42 -3.13
CA ALA A 47 11.16 18.55 -1.99
C ALA A 47 10.13 17.44 -1.82
N VAL A 48 8.85 17.73 -2.06
CA VAL A 48 7.78 16.72 -2.02
C VAL A 48 8.04 15.60 -3.03
N ILE A 49 8.44 15.94 -4.26
CA ILE A 49 8.78 14.95 -5.29
C ILE A 49 9.96 14.09 -4.83
N TRP A 50 11.00 14.71 -4.26
CA TRP A 50 12.16 13.96 -3.78
C TRP A 50 11.81 13.00 -2.63
N THR A 51 10.92 13.42 -1.72
CA THR A 51 10.43 12.54 -0.65
C THR A 51 9.53 11.41 -1.17
N ASP A 52 8.75 11.64 -2.22
CA ASP A 52 7.89 10.62 -2.83
C ASP A 52 8.71 9.54 -3.56
N VAL A 53 9.77 9.95 -4.24
CA VAL A 53 10.74 9.03 -4.85
C VAL A 53 11.45 8.20 -3.77
N LEU A 54 11.89 8.82 -2.67
CA LEU A 54 12.50 8.10 -1.55
C LEU A 54 11.52 7.08 -0.95
N GLN A 55 10.28 7.49 -0.69
CA GLN A 55 9.24 6.60 -0.18
C GLN A 55 9.02 5.40 -1.11
N SER A 56 8.95 5.63 -2.42
CA SER A 56 8.80 4.56 -3.43
C SER A 56 9.98 3.59 -3.43
N VAL A 57 11.21 4.10 -3.33
CA VAL A 57 12.42 3.27 -3.24
C VAL A 57 12.41 2.43 -1.96
N VAL A 58 12.05 3.01 -0.81
CA VAL A 58 11.98 2.29 0.45
C VAL A 58 10.89 1.22 0.43
N MET A 59 9.73 1.49 -0.17
CA MET A 59 8.66 0.49 -0.33
C MET A 59 9.12 -0.70 -1.18
N LEU A 60 9.74 -0.44 -2.33
CA LEU A 60 10.31 -1.50 -3.17
C LEU A 60 11.43 -2.26 -2.46
N GLY A 61 12.30 -1.51 -1.76
CA GLY A 61 13.40 -2.05 -0.97
C GLY A 61 12.96 -2.91 0.22
N GLY A 62 11.79 -2.66 0.80
CA GLY A 62 11.19 -3.51 1.83
C GLY A 62 10.44 -4.71 1.25
N LEU A 63 9.82 -4.55 0.08
CA LEU A 63 9.06 -5.60 -0.59
C LEU A 63 9.96 -6.76 -1.07
N LEU A 64 11.09 -6.45 -1.71
CA LEU A 64 12.01 -7.47 -2.23
C LEU A 64 12.52 -8.46 -1.15
N PRO A 65 13.10 -8.02 -0.02
CA PRO A 65 13.54 -8.93 1.03
C PRO A 65 12.36 -9.63 1.71
N ALA A 66 11.18 -8.99 1.83
CA ALA A 66 9.98 -9.67 2.33
C ALA A 66 9.57 -10.85 1.44
N ILE A 67 9.62 -10.69 0.11
CA ILE A 67 9.37 -11.76 -0.85
C ILE A 67 10.44 -12.85 -0.74
N ILE A 68 11.72 -12.48 -0.67
CA ILE A 68 12.83 -13.44 -0.57
C ILE A 68 12.73 -14.25 0.74
N GLN A 69 12.46 -13.60 1.87
CA GLN A 69 12.27 -14.27 3.15
C GLN A 69 11.05 -15.20 3.13
N GLY A 70 9.94 -14.75 2.54
CA GLY A 70 8.77 -15.59 2.32
C GLY A 70 9.09 -16.81 1.46
N LEU A 71 9.92 -16.65 0.43
CA LEU A 71 10.35 -17.74 -0.45
C LEU A 71 11.23 -18.77 0.27
N ILE A 72 12.15 -18.31 1.11
CA ILE A 72 13.01 -19.16 1.93
C ILE A 72 12.17 -19.96 2.93
N LEU A 73 11.23 -19.30 3.63
CA LEU A 73 10.35 -19.95 4.60
C LEU A 73 9.45 -21.02 3.96
N VAL A 74 9.02 -20.80 2.72
CA VAL A 74 8.18 -21.75 1.97
C VAL A 74 9.01 -22.86 1.29
N GLY A 75 10.33 -22.72 1.24
CA GLY A 75 11.23 -23.73 0.67
C GLY A 75 11.37 -23.65 -0.86
N GLY A 76 11.24 -22.45 -1.43
CA GLY A 76 11.54 -22.16 -2.84
C GLY A 76 10.33 -21.90 -3.74
N PHE A 77 10.60 -21.34 -4.93
CA PHE A 77 9.60 -20.83 -5.88
C PHE A 77 8.61 -21.90 -6.36
N LYS A 78 9.13 -23.12 -6.54
CA LYS A 78 8.33 -24.27 -6.95
C LYS A 78 7.30 -24.65 -5.88
N ARG A 79 7.65 -24.54 -4.60
CA ARG A 79 6.77 -24.88 -3.48
C ARG A 79 5.72 -23.80 -3.23
N VAL A 80 6.06 -22.52 -3.42
CA VAL A 80 5.09 -21.42 -3.43
C VAL A 80 4.03 -21.65 -4.50
N PHE A 81 4.44 -22.01 -5.72
CA PHE A 81 3.50 -22.29 -6.81
C PHE A 81 2.63 -23.53 -6.51
N THR A 82 3.21 -24.62 -6.00
CA THR A 82 2.43 -25.80 -5.60
C THR A 82 1.47 -25.53 -4.44
N ILE A 83 1.83 -24.66 -3.48
CA ILE A 83 0.94 -24.26 -2.38
C ILE A 83 -0.15 -23.31 -2.87
N ALA A 84 0.16 -22.41 -3.79
CA ALA A 84 -0.83 -21.53 -4.42
C ALA A 84 -1.85 -22.36 -5.25
N ASP A 85 -1.37 -23.41 -5.92
CA ASP A 85 -2.16 -24.35 -6.72
C ASP A 85 -3.05 -25.21 -5.83
N LYS A 86 -2.47 -25.85 -4.81
CA LYS A 86 -3.22 -26.63 -3.81
C LYS A 86 -4.17 -25.80 -2.94
N GLY A 87 -3.86 -24.52 -2.75
CA GLY A 87 -4.68 -23.58 -1.98
C GLY A 87 -5.83 -22.97 -2.78
N GLY A 88 -6.02 -23.35 -4.05
CA GLY A 88 -7.06 -22.77 -4.93
C GLY A 88 -6.89 -21.27 -5.15
N ARG A 89 -5.66 -20.74 -5.00
CA ARG A 89 -5.36 -19.29 -5.08
C ARG A 89 -4.86 -18.85 -6.45
N ILE A 90 -4.55 -19.78 -7.35
CA ILE A 90 -4.26 -19.53 -8.76
C ILE A 90 -5.44 -19.99 -9.61
N GLU A 91 -6.53 -19.23 -9.56
CA GLU A 91 -7.63 -19.38 -10.51
C GLU A 91 -7.43 -18.38 -11.66
N PHE A 92 -6.66 -18.79 -12.68
CA PHE A 92 -6.48 -17.99 -13.90
C PHE A 92 -7.72 -17.96 -14.80
N ASP A 93 -8.72 -18.80 -14.53
CA ASP A 93 -9.88 -19.04 -15.41
C ASP A 93 -11.22 -19.03 -14.66
N ASN A 94 -11.39 -18.15 -13.65
CA ASN A 94 -12.71 -17.91 -13.08
C ASN A 94 -13.40 -16.75 -13.81
N VAL A 95 -13.79 -17.01 -15.07
CA VAL A 95 -14.64 -16.16 -15.91
C VAL A 95 -16.13 -16.43 -15.58
N SER A 96 -16.45 -16.72 -14.32
CA SER A 96 -17.83 -16.87 -13.89
C SER A 96 -18.44 -15.50 -13.58
N PHE A 97 -19.63 -15.25 -14.10
CA PHE A 97 -20.44 -14.04 -13.83
C PHE A 97 -21.21 -14.18 -12.49
N ASP A 98 -20.73 -15.01 -11.57
CA ASP A 98 -21.36 -15.25 -10.27
C ASP A 98 -20.78 -14.26 -9.22
N PRO A 99 -21.61 -13.36 -8.66
CA PRO A 99 -21.18 -12.35 -7.69
C PRO A 99 -20.91 -12.90 -6.27
N ARG A 100 -20.96 -14.22 -6.05
CA ARG A 100 -20.65 -14.86 -4.75
C ARG A 100 -19.19 -15.31 -4.60
N THR A 101 -18.42 -15.35 -5.69
CA THR A 101 -16.98 -15.69 -5.64
C THR A 101 -16.15 -14.43 -5.40
N ARG A 102 -15.27 -14.49 -4.38
CA ARG A 102 -14.59 -13.33 -3.78
C ARG A 102 -13.67 -12.54 -4.73
N HIS A 103 -13.13 -13.17 -5.77
CA HIS A 103 -12.19 -12.56 -6.72
C HIS A 103 -12.40 -13.13 -8.13
N THR A 104 -13.46 -12.70 -8.83
CA THR A 104 -13.59 -12.97 -10.27
C THR A 104 -12.84 -11.93 -11.09
N ILE A 105 -12.34 -12.31 -12.25
CA ILE A 105 -11.66 -11.38 -13.17
C ILE A 105 -12.59 -10.21 -13.51
N TRP A 106 -13.89 -10.47 -13.70
CA TRP A 106 -14.90 -9.42 -13.92
C TRP A 106 -15.09 -8.48 -12.73
N GLY A 107 -15.16 -8.99 -11.50
CA GLY A 107 -15.26 -8.16 -10.30
C GLY A 107 -14.03 -7.28 -10.10
N VAL A 108 -12.84 -7.82 -10.38
CA VAL A 108 -11.57 -7.08 -10.31
C VAL A 108 -11.48 -6.03 -11.42
N VAL A 109 -11.83 -6.37 -12.66
CA VAL A 109 -11.79 -5.43 -13.80
C VAL A 109 -12.77 -4.29 -13.59
N ILE A 110 -14.03 -4.58 -13.27
CA ILE A 110 -15.05 -3.56 -13.00
C ILE A 110 -14.63 -2.70 -11.80
N GLY A 111 -14.23 -3.33 -10.69
CA GLY A 111 -13.77 -2.61 -9.51
C GLY A 111 -12.56 -1.71 -9.77
N SER A 112 -11.60 -2.18 -10.58
CA SER A 112 -10.41 -1.40 -10.95
C SER A 112 -10.75 -0.24 -11.87
N THR A 113 -11.63 -0.45 -12.85
CA THR A 113 -12.09 0.62 -13.75
C THR A 113 -12.87 1.70 -13.01
N PHE A 114 -13.75 1.34 -12.08
CA PHE A 114 -14.48 2.31 -11.26
C PHE A 114 -13.55 3.09 -10.32
N ASN A 115 -12.54 2.45 -9.72
CA ASN A 115 -11.54 3.16 -8.92
C ASN A 115 -10.74 4.14 -9.78
N ALA A 116 -10.25 3.69 -10.95
CA ALA A 116 -9.52 4.56 -11.87
C ALA A 116 -10.39 5.75 -12.32
N LEU A 117 -11.65 5.51 -12.68
CA LEU A 117 -12.58 6.56 -13.09
C LEU A 117 -12.89 7.54 -11.94
N ALA A 118 -13.07 7.04 -10.71
CA ALA A 118 -13.28 7.88 -9.54
C ALA A 118 -12.06 8.76 -9.22
N ASP A 119 -10.85 8.24 -9.44
CA ASP A 119 -9.61 9.01 -9.25
C ASP A 119 -9.45 10.09 -10.33
N TYR A 120 -9.73 9.78 -11.60
CA TYR A 120 -9.74 10.76 -12.68
C TYR A 120 -10.87 11.80 -12.55
N GLY A 121 -12.02 11.42 -11.99
CA GLY A 121 -13.12 12.36 -11.72
C GLY A 121 -12.79 13.35 -10.61
N ARG A 122 -11.95 12.95 -9.64
CA ARG A 122 -11.52 13.81 -8.52
C ARG A 122 -10.33 14.71 -8.85
N SER A 123 -9.55 14.42 -9.88
CA SER A 123 -8.34 15.18 -10.21
C SER A 123 -8.58 16.42 -11.09
N ARG A 124 -9.84 16.76 -11.40
CA ARG A 124 -10.21 17.83 -12.35
C ARG A 124 -11.04 18.97 -11.77
N TRP A 125 -11.07 19.11 -10.44
CA TRP A 125 -11.57 20.27 -9.69
C TRP A 125 -10.64 20.56 -8.50
#